data_AF-A0A2D4RZD8-F1
#
_entry.id   AF-A0A2D4RZD8-F1
#
_cell.length_a   1.000
_cell.length_b   1.000
_cell.length_c   1.000
_cell.angle_alpha   90.00
_cell.angle_beta   90.00
_cell.angle_gamma   90.00
#
_symmetry.space_group_name_H-M   'P 1'
#
loop_
_entity.id
_entity.type
_entity.pdbx_description
1 polymer ?
#
loop_
_entity_poly.entity_id
_entity_poly.type
_entity_poly.pdbx_seq_one_letter_code
_entity_poly.pdbx_strand_id
1 'polypeptide(L)'
;MKNLIKKCLFVTGILACLPVLFACATQSSSGYPQWIESPDINQAVGRCESHALGRHKQKECALARARLELAARQGVVISAETVLTEHATNLSTKSTLEGVTTQSVESVIKARLVDSYHDKQRDIIWVLIEEN
;
A
#
# COMPACT_ATOMS: atom_id res chain seq x y z
N MET A 1 -23.21 61.44 56.41
CA MET A 1 -24.64 61.33 56.06
C MET A 1 -24.77 60.42 54.85
N LYS A 2 -25.55 59.35 55.01
CA LYS A 2 -26.20 58.50 53.98
C LYS A 2 -25.32 57.57 53.11
N ASN A 3 -25.50 56.29 53.39
CA ASN A 3 -25.05 55.10 52.66
C ASN A 3 -25.52 55.08 51.20
N LEU A 4 -24.76 54.45 50.29
CA LEU A 4 -25.37 53.47 49.36
C LEU A 4 -24.35 52.48 48.78
N ILE A 5 -24.55 51.23 49.18
CA ILE A 5 -23.95 50.00 48.65
C ILE A 5 -24.32 49.82 47.17
N LYS A 6 -23.35 49.46 46.33
CA LYS A 6 -23.57 48.51 45.22
C LYS A 6 -22.25 47.87 44.79
N LYS A 7 -22.13 46.59 45.17
CA LYS A 7 -21.17 45.61 44.62
C LYS A 7 -21.57 45.28 43.18
N CYS A 8 -20.59 45.18 42.29
CA CYS A 8 -20.55 44.47 40.99
C CYS A 8 -19.34 45.07 40.25
N LEU A 9 -18.43 44.37 39.61
CA LEU A 9 -18.32 42.96 39.32
C LEU A 9 -16.83 42.70 39.00
N PHE A 10 -16.43 41.50 39.34
CA PHE A 10 -15.16 40.83 39.14
C PHE A 10 -14.44 41.07 37.78
N VAL A 11 -13.12 41.23 37.90
CA VAL A 11 -12.09 40.38 37.25
C VAL A 11 -12.33 40.05 35.78
N THR A 12 -11.86 40.91 34.88
CA THR A 12 -11.51 40.54 33.50
C THR A 12 -10.30 41.37 33.07
N GLY A 13 -9.11 40.80 33.20
CA GLY A 13 -7.87 41.50 32.87
C GLY A 13 -6.67 40.58 32.64
N ILE A 14 -6.87 39.33 32.21
CA ILE A 14 -5.78 38.44 31.77
C ILE A 14 -6.35 37.48 30.71
N LEU A 15 -6.54 37.95 29.48
CA LEU A 15 -6.69 37.04 28.32
C LEU A 15 -6.49 37.81 27.01
N ALA A 16 -5.24 38.10 26.66
CA ALA A 16 -4.92 38.64 25.34
C ALA A 16 -3.64 38.01 24.80
N CYS A 17 -3.80 37.33 23.67
CA CYS A 17 -2.80 36.98 22.67
C CYS A 17 -1.77 35.88 22.98
N LEU A 18 -2.21 34.62 22.85
CA LEU A 18 -1.38 33.56 22.26
C LEU A 18 -2.18 32.88 21.14
N PRO A 19 -1.90 33.18 19.85
CA PRO A 19 -2.23 32.20 18.81
C PRO A 19 -1.17 32.20 17.70
N VAL A 20 -0.13 31.36 17.82
CA VAL A 20 0.69 30.98 16.66
C VAL A 20 1.12 29.53 16.81
N LEU A 21 0.19 28.56 16.81
CA LEU A 21 0.51 27.14 16.61
C LEU A 21 -0.73 26.35 16.11
N PHE A 22 -1.29 26.71 14.96
CA PHE A 22 -2.19 25.82 14.21
C PHE A 22 -1.95 25.99 12.71
N ALA A 23 -0.81 25.50 12.23
CA ALA A 23 -0.59 25.24 10.81
C ALA A 23 0.02 23.84 10.69
N CYS A 24 -0.80 22.82 10.92
CA CYS A 24 -0.42 21.46 10.55
C CYS A 24 -1.63 20.72 9.99
N ALA A 25 -1.39 20.07 8.85
CA ALA A 25 -2.24 19.08 8.18
C ALA A 25 -3.49 19.59 7.47
N THR A 26 -3.30 20.27 6.33
CA THR A 26 -4.20 20.01 5.19
C THR A 26 -3.88 18.61 4.67
N GLN A 27 -4.54 17.58 5.20
CA GLN A 27 -4.52 16.26 4.59
C GLN A 27 -5.28 16.35 3.27
N SER A 28 -4.53 16.40 2.17
CA SER A 28 -5.04 16.17 0.83
C SER A 28 -5.71 14.80 0.83
N SER A 29 -7.05 14.75 0.78
CA SER A 29 -7.76 13.50 0.50
C SER A 29 -7.37 13.07 -0.92
N SER A 30 -6.40 12.18 -1.01
CA SER A 30 -6.05 11.56 -2.28
C SER A 30 -7.28 10.83 -2.84
N GLY A 31 -7.47 10.89 -4.15
CA GLY A 31 -8.63 10.28 -4.83
C GLY A 31 -8.63 8.74 -4.83
N TYR A 32 -7.86 8.12 -3.94
CA TYR A 32 -7.69 6.68 -3.82
C TYR A 32 -7.78 6.25 -2.34
N PRO A 33 -8.12 4.98 -2.06
CA PRO A 33 -8.27 4.49 -0.70
C PRO A 33 -6.98 4.57 0.13
N GLN A 34 -7.11 4.89 1.42
CA GLN A 34 -5.99 5.03 2.35
C GLN A 34 -5.16 3.74 2.50
N TRP A 35 -5.80 2.57 2.43
CA TRP A 35 -5.13 1.27 2.57
C TRP A 35 -4.06 1.01 1.50
N ILE A 36 -4.05 1.78 0.40
CA ILE A 36 -2.99 1.69 -0.62
C ILE A 36 -1.64 2.17 -0.09
N GLU A 37 -1.62 3.19 0.76
CA GLU A 37 -0.40 3.77 1.33
C GLU A 37 -0.08 3.18 2.70
N SER A 38 -1.11 2.99 3.51
CA SER A 38 -0.98 2.51 4.88
C SER A 38 -1.92 1.32 5.10
N PRO A 39 -1.57 0.11 4.61
CA PRO A 39 -2.29 -1.11 4.97
C PRO A 39 -1.99 -1.51 6.42
N ASP A 40 -2.90 -2.26 7.04
CA ASP A 40 -2.68 -2.81 8.38
C ASP A 40 -1.56 -3.87 8.39
N ILE A 41 -1.09 -4.24 9.59
CA ILE A 41 0.02 -5.17 9.78
C ILE A 41 -0.24 -6.57 9.20
N ASN A 42 -1.50 -7.04 9.27
CA ASN A 42 -1.92 -8.35 8.76
C ASN A 42 -2.43 -8.28 7.31
N GLN A 43 -2.26 -7.13 6.66
CA GLN A 43 -2.71 -6.89 5.31
C GLN A 43 -1.53 -6.72 4.37
N ALA A 44 -1.76 -7.03 3.10
CA ALA A 44 -0.80 -6.81 2.03
C ALA A 44 -1.51 -6.23 0.80
N VAL A 45 -0.80 -5.34 0.12
CA VAL A 45 -1.31 -4.65 -1.06
C VAL A 45 -0.54 -5.13 -2.28
N GLY A 46 -1.28 -5.52 -3.31
CA GLY A 46 -0.72 -5.84 -4.62
C GLY A 46 -1.29 -4.93 -5.69
N ARG A 47 -0.48 -4.61 -6.70
CA ARG A 47 -0.89 -3.78 -7.82
C ARG A 47 -0.51 -4.39 -9.16
N CYS A 48 -1.35 -4.19 -10.17
CA CYS A 48 -1.01 -4.54 -11.54
C CYS A 48 -1.55 -3.51 -12.53
N GLU A 49 -0.67 -3.08 -13.43
CA GLU A 49 -1.01 -2.22 -14.57
C GLU A 49 -1.78 -3.02 -15.64
N SER A 50 -2.14 -2.37 -16.73
CA SER A 50 -2.88 -2.97 -17.84
C SER A 50 -2.28 -4.32 -18.27
N HIS A 51 -3.14 -5.32 -18.46
CA HIS A 51 -2.74 -6.65 -18.89
C HIS A 51 -3.36 -6.96 -20.26
N ALA A 52 -2.56 -7.49 -21.19
CA ALA A 52 -3.01 -7.84 -22.55
C ALA A 52 -4.20 -8.82 -22.60
N LEU A 53 -4.36 -9.66 -21.58
CA LEU A 53 -5.43 -10.65 -21.45
C LEU A 53 -6.67 -10.08 -20.72
N GLY A 54 -6.70 -8.77 -20.50
CA GLY A 54 -7.83 -8.04 -19.94
C GLY A 54 -7.86 -7.99 -18.40
N ARG A 55 -8.96 -7.40 -17.91
CA ARG A 55 -9.12 -7.00 -16.50
C ARG A 55 -9.06 -8.16 -15.52
N HIS A 56 -9.54 -9.34 -15.91
CA HIS A 56 -9.51 -10.51 -15.05
C HIS A 56 -8.06 -10.93 -14.74
N LYS A 57 -7.22 -11.04 -15.77
CA LYS A 57 -5.79 -11.34 -15.61
C LYS A 57 -5.02 -10.23 -14.91
N GLN A 58 -5.41 -8.99 -15.13
CA GLN A 58 -4.88 -7.87 -14.34
C GLN A 58 -5.18 -8.02 -12.84
N LYS A 59 -6.40 -8.39 -12.46
CA LYS A 59 -6.76 -8.63 -11.05
C LYS A 59 -6.03 -9.84 -10.47
N GLU A 60 -5.88 -10.92 -11.23
CA GLU A 60 -5.07 -12.08 -10.81
C GLU A 60 -3.60 -11.72 -10.59
N CYS A 61 -3.02 -10.91 -11.47
CA CYS A 61 -1.66 -10.39 -11.33
C CYS A 61 -1.50 -9.53 -10.05
N ALA A 62 -2.46 -8.65 -9.76
CA ALA A 62 -2.46 -7.86 -8.53
C ALA A 62 -2.58 -8.76 -7.28
N LEU A 63 -3.46 -9.77 -7.32
CA LEU A 63 -3.60 -10.78 -6.26
C LEU A 63 -2.31 -11.58 -6.03
N ALA A 64 -1.64 -12.01 -7.09
CA ALA A 64 -0.38 -12.75 -6.99
C ALA A 64 0.69 -11.91 -6.29
N ARG A 65 0.83 -10.63 -6.66
CA ARG A 65 1.76 -9.72 -5.99
C ARG A 65 1.39 -9.46 -4.53
N ALA A 66 0.11 -9.30 -4.22
CA ALA A 66 -0.35 -9.13 -2.85
C ALA A 66 0.01 -10.35 -1.99
N ARG A 67 -0.13 -11.57 -2.53
CA ARG A 67 0.23 -12.83 -1.86
C ARG A 67 1.72 -12.94 -1.61
N LEU A 68 2.55 -12.56 -2.58
CA LEU A 68 4.01 -12.55 -2.42
C LEU A 68 4.44 -11.58 -1.33
N GLU A 69 3.84 -10.39 -1.28
CA GLU A 69 4.07 -9.41 -0.23
C GLU A 69 3.66 -9.93 1.15
N LEU A 70 2.47 -10.55 1.27
CA LEU A 70 2.02 -11.15 2.53
C LEU A 70 2.97 -12.27 2.98
N ALA A 71 3.40 -13.11 2.04
CA ALA A 71 4.36 -14.19 2.30
C ALA A 71 5.72 -13.67 2.77
N ALA A 72 6.23 -12.61 2.13
CA ALA A 72 7.47 -11.96 2.53
C ALA A 72 7.36 -11.37 3.95
N ARG A 73 6.22 -10.75 4.31
CA ARG A 73 5.96 -10.24 5.67
C ARG A 73 5.93 -11.35 6.72
N GLN A 74 5.46 -12.53 6.35
CA GLN A 74 5.43 -13.70 7.23
C GLN A 74 6.76 -14.48 7.27
N GLY A 75 7.79 -14.01 6.57
CA GLY A 75 9.10 -14.67 6.53
C GLY A 75 9.12 -15.97 5.73
N VAL A 76 8.16 -16.18 4.83
CA VAL A 76 8.14 -17.34 3.95
C VAL A 76 9.20 -17.18 2.87
N VAL A 77 10.10 -18.14 2.80
CA VAL A 77 11.16 -18.18 1.78
C VAL A 77 10.53 -18.58 0.45
N ILE A 78 10.47 -17.63 -0.48
CA ILE A 78 10.09 -17.89 -1.87
C ILE A 78 11.39 -18.05 -2.66
N SER A 79 11.77 -19.30 -2.95
CA SER A 79 12.87 -19.57 -3.87
C SER A 79 12.35 -19.48 -5.31
N ALA A 80 12.99 -18.68 -6.14
CA ALA A 80 12.73 -18.59 -7.57
C ALA A 80 14.06 -18.75 -8.31
N GLU A 81 14.24 -19.89 -8.96
CA GLU A 81 15.41 -20.15 -9.82
C GLU A 81 15.08 -19.73 -11.26
N THR A 82 16.05 -19.18 -12.00
CA THR A 82 15.90 -18.87 -13.43
C THR A 82 17.18 -19.29 -14.12
N VAL A 83 17.08 -20.29 -14.99
CA VAL A 83 18.22 -20.84 -15.73
C VAL A 83 18.44 -20.01 -17.00
N LEU A 84 19.64 -19.45 -17.18
CA LEU A 84 20.05 -18.76 -18.42
C LEU A 84 21.12 -19.62 -19.11
N THR A 85 20.83 -20.06 -20.34
CA THR A 85 21.75 -20.88 -21.14
C THR A 85 22.33 -20.05 -22.28
N GLU A 86 23.62 -19.69 -22.17
CA GLU A 86 24.33 -18.94 -23.21
C GLU A 86 25.21 -19.87 -24.06
N HIS A 87 25.04 -19.85 -25.39
CA HIS A 87 25.89 -20.58 -26.33
C HIS A 87 26.70 -19.61 -27.21
N ALA A 88 28.03 -19.66 -27.11
CA ALA A 88 28.94 -18.91 -27.98
C ALA A 88 29.69 -19.87 -28.91
N THR A 89 29.66 -19.60 -30.22
CA THR A 89 30.50 -20.28 -31.23
C THR A 89 31.36 -19.23 -31.93
N ASN A 90 32.56 -19.62 -32.41
CA ASN A 90 33.60 -18.71 -32.95
C ASN A 90 33.15 -17.73 -34.08
N LEU A 91 31.93 -17.85 -34.60
CA LEU A 91 31.37 -17.02 -35.67
C LEU A 91 29.99 -16.41 -35.35
N SER A 92 29.37 -16.73 -34.20
CA SER A 92 28.12 -16.11 -33.76
C SER A 92 27.81 -16.41 -32.28
N THR A 93 27.27 -15.40 -31.58
CA THR A 93 26.75 -15.53 -30.21
C THR A 93 25.24 -15.75 -30.27
N LYS A 94 24.74 -16.85 -29.69
CA LYS A 94 23.31 -17.14 -29.57
C LYS A 94 22.98 -17.37 -28.09
N SER A 95 22.45 -16.34 -27.44
CA SER A 95 21.92 -16.45 -26.07
C SER A 95 20.47 -16.91 -26.13
N THR A 96 20.13 -18.00 -25.45
CA THR A 96 18.74 -18.49 -25.37
C THR A 96 18.33 -18.49 -23.90
N LEU A 97 17.46 -17.55 -23.52
CA LEU A 97 16.91 -17.50 -22.17
C LEU A 97 15.75 -18.50 -22.07
N GLU A 98 16.02 -19.65 -21.43
CA GLU A 98 15.00 -20.63 -21.07
C GLU A 98 14.62 -20.45 -19.60
N GLY A 99 13.73 -19.48 -19.35
CA GLY A 99 13.29 -19.16 -18.00
C GLY A 99 12.38 -20.25 -17.42
N VAL A 100 12.95 -21.29 -16.82
CA VAL A 100 12.21 -22.23 -15.97
C VAL A 100 12.16 -21.64 -14.56
N THR A 101 10.99 -21.15 -14.13
CA THR A 101 10.78 -20.66 -12.77
C THR A 101 10.21 -21.77 -11.90
N THR A 102 11.05 -22.37 -11.07
CA THR A 102 10.63 -23.28 -10.00
C THR A 102 10.34 -22.45 -8.74
N GLN A 103 9.09 -22.48 -8.27
CA GLN A 103 8.71 -21.87 -6.99
C GLN A 103 8.35 -22.98 -6.01
N SER A 104 9.14 -23.12 -4.94
CA SER A 104 8.81 -24.00 -3.81
C SER A 104 8.25 -23.17 -2.67
N VAL A 105 7.12 -23.58 -2.12
CA VAL A 105 6.49 -22.95 -0.97
C VAL A 105 6.43 -23.97 0.17
N GLU A 106 7.24 -23.77 1.20
CA GLU A 106 7.31 -24.68 2.34
C GLU A 106 6.16 -24.50 3.35
N SER A 107 5.46 -23.36 3.29
CA SER A 107 4.39 -22.99 4.23
C SER A 107 3.15 -22.44 3.52
N VAL A 108 1.98 -22.93 3.89
CA VAL A 108 0.69 -22.49 3.32
C VAL A 108 0.15 -21.28 4.09
N ILE A 109 0.02 -20.15 3.41
CA ILE A 109 -0.59 -18.94 3.95
C ILE A 109 -2.02 -18.81 3.44
N LYS A 110 -2.98 -18.69 4.35
CA LYS A 110 -4.38 -18.41 4.01
C LYS A 110 -4.57 -16.91 3.94
N ALA A 111 -5.02 -16.43 2.79
CA ALA A 111 -5.30 -15.03 2.57
C ALA A 111 -6.69 -14.83 1.97
N ARG A 112 -7.38 -13.80 2.42
CA ARG A 112 -8.70 -13.38 1.96
C ARG A 112 -8.58 -12.06 1.20
N LEU A 113 -9.30 -11.93 0.09
CA LEU A 113 -9.48 -10.65 -0.58
C LEU A 113 -10.39 -9.75 0.28
N VAL A 114 -9.89 -8.58 0.70
CA VAL A 114 -10.65 -7.61 1.50
C VAL A 114 -11.31 -6.57 0.60
N ASP A 115 -10.51 -5.92 -0.24
CA ASP A 115 -10.97 -4.83 -1.10
C ASP A 115 -10.17 -4.76 -2.41
N SER A 116 -10.70 -4.05 -3.40
CA SER A 116 -10.01 -3.76 -4.65
C SER A 116 -10.38 -2.40 -5.19
N TYR A 117 -9.38 -1.66 -5.66
CA TYR A 117 -9.54 -0.34 -6.26
C TYR A 117 -9.00 -0.34 -7.69
N HIS A 118 -9.71 0.33 -8.60
CA HIS A 118 -9.28 0.47 -9.99
C HIS A 118 -9.12 1.95 -10.32
N ASP A 119 -7.89 2.36 -10.57
CA ASP A 119 -7.60 3.65 -11.16
C ASP A 119 -7.87 3.57 -12.66
N LYS A 120 -8.93 4.24 -13.12
CA LYS A 120 -9.32 4.26 -14.54
C LYS A 120 -8.42 5.13 -15.40
N GLN A 121 -7.71 6.11 -14.84
CA GLN A 121 -6.86 7.01 -15.61
C GLN A 121 -5.58 6.31 -16.02
N ARG A 122 -4.98 5.55 -15.10
CA ARG A 122 -3.74 4.80 -15.33
C ARG A 122 -3.98 3.34 -15.66
N ASP A 123 -5.24 2.90 -15.61
CA ASP A 123 -5.66 1.51 -15.74
C ASP A 123 -4.85 0.57 -14.83
N ILE A 124 -4.80 0.90 -13.54
CA ILE A 124 -4.09 0.11 -12.51
C ILE A 124 -5.10 -0.47 -11.54
N ILE A 125 -5.04 -1.78 -11.32
CA ILE A 125 -5.80 -2.45 -10.28
C ILE A 125 -4.93 -2.63 -9.04
N TRP A 126 -5.45 -2.16 -7.92
CA TRP A 126 -4.95 -2.38 -6.58
C TRP A 126 -5.85 -3.38 -5.86
N VAL A 127 -5.23 -4.26 -5.10
CA VAL A 127 -5.92 -5.29 -4.33
C VAL A 127 -5.36 -5.30 -2.92
N LEU A 128 -6.26 -5.33 -1.94
CA LEU A 128 -5.96 -5.52 -0.54
C LEU A 128 -6.31 -6.96 -0.15
N ILE A 129 -5.33 -7.70 0.37
CA ILE A 129 -5.56 -9.00 0.99
C ILE A 129 -5.20 -8.94 2.47
N GLU A 130 -5.80 -9.85 3.22
CA GLU A 130 -5.60 -10.00 4.66
C GLU A 130 -5.37 -11.47 4.99
N GLU A 131 -4.54 -11.73 5.99
CA GLU A 131 -4.36 -13.05 6.57
C GLU A 131 -5.66 -13.56 7.21
N ASN A 132 -5.98 -14.84 7.00
CA ASN A 132 -7.20 -15.46 7.53
C ASN A 132 -6.93 -16.63 8.47
#